data_AF-A0AAW9EHP0-F1
#
_entry.id   AF-A0AAW9EHP0-F1
#
_cell.length_a   1.000
_cell.length_b   1.000
_cell.length_c   1.000
_cell.angle_alpha   90.00
_cell.angle_beta   90.00
_cell.angle_gamma   90.00
#
_symmetry.space_group_name_H-M   'P 1'
#
loop_
_entity.id
_entity.type
_entity.pdbx_description
1 polymer ?
#
loop_
_entity_poly.entity_id
_entity_poly.type
_entity_poly.pdbx_seq_one_letter_code
_entity_poly.pdbx_strand_id
1 'polypeptide(L)' 'LDTVPQGGAYDGALGVIAGFYALMQYKPQQLKRDLELIVFRAEESSRFGFSCIGSKVLTGKIDRTRWEQNRDDEGNNFF' A
#
# COMPACT_ATOMS: atom_id res chain seq x y z
N LEU A 1 3.17 0.10 -5.32
CA LEU A 1 3.51 1.54 -5.30
C LEU A 1 2.50 2.26 -6.17
N ASP A 2 1.47 2.78 -5.51
CA ASP A 2 0.52 3.71 -6.12
C ASP A 2 0.91 5.15 -5.80
N THR A 3 0.22 6.09 -6.44
CA THR A 3 0.34 7.53 -6.22
C THR A 3 -0.95 8.19 -6.68
N VAL A 4 -1.09 9.49 -6.44
CA VAL A 4 -2.19 10.32 -6.93
C VAL A 4 -1.89 10.91 -8.32
N PRO A 5 -2.91 11.32 -9.09
CA PRO A 5 -2.69 12.14 -10.28
C PRO A 5 -1.87 13.39 -9.94
N GLN A 6 -0.84 13.68 -10.74
CA GLN A 6 0.13 14.76 -10.47
C GLN A 6 0.90 14.60 -9.14
N GLY A 7 1.04 13.36 -8.66
CA GLY A 7 1.86 13.03 -7.49
C GLY A 7 3.35 13.30 -7.70
N GLY A 8 4.06 13.53 -6.60
CA GLY A 8 5.51 13.70 -6.59
C GLY A 8 6.29 12.39 -6.64
N ALA A 9 7.61 12.47 -6.72
CA ALA A 9 8.48 11.30 -6.83
C ALA A 9 8.75 10.55 -5.51
N TYR A 10 8.41 11.14 -4.36
CA TYR A 10 8.88 10.66 -3.06
C TYR A 10 7.81 9.92 -2.25
N ASP A 11 6.55 10.34 -2.35
CA ASP A 11 5.49 9.74 -1.54
C ASP A 11 5.28 8.27 -1.91
N GLY A 12 5.23 7.41 -0.90
CA GLY A 12 5.29 5.95 -1.01
C GLY A 12 6.66 5.39 -1.45
N ALA A 13 7.22 5.88 -2.56
CA ALA A 13 8.44 5.33 -3.16
C ALA A 13 9.67 5.45 -2.25
N LEU A 14 9.84 6.57 -1.54
CA LEU A 14 10.98 6.79 -0.64
C LEU A 14 11.00 5.75 0.48
N GLY A 15 9.85 5.44 1.09
CA GLY A 15 9.74 4.45 2.15
C GLY A 15 10.10 3.04 1.66
N VAL A 16 9.63 2.66 0.47
CA VAL A 16 9.96 1.36 -0.13
C VAL A 16 11.45 1.24 -0.44
N ILE A 17 12.05 2.27 -1.04
CA ILE A 17 13.48 2.27 -1.36
C ILE A 17 14.33 2.24 -0.09
N ALA A 18 13.97 3.02 0.94
CA ALA A 18 14.67 3.05 2.21
C ALA A 18 14.59 1.68 2.93
N GLY A 19 13.41 1.06 2.97
CA GLY A 19 13.22 -0.27 3.56
C GLY A 19 13.97 -1.35 2.79
N PHE A 20 13.98 -1.29 1.46
CA PHE A 20 14.74 -2.22 0.62
C PHE A 20 16.25 -2.06 0.85
N TYR A 21 16.73 -0.82 0.91
CA TYR A 21 18.13 -0.54 1.24
C TYR A 21 18.50 -1.08 2.62
N ALA A 22 17.64 -0.90 3.63
CA ALA A 22 17.86 -1.45 4.96
C ALA A 22 17.98 -2.98 4.94
N LEU A 23 17.14 -3.69 4.16
CA LEU A 23 17.24 -5.13 3.97
C LEU A 23 18.56 -5.54 3.30
N MET A 24 19.07 -4.76 2.34
CA MET A 24 20.34 -5.05 1.67
C MET A 24 21.57 -4.89 2.58
N GLN A 25 21.53 -3.94 3.52
CA GLN A 25 22.64 -3.71 4.45
C GLN A 25 22.64 -4.70 5.63
N TYR A 26 21.54 -5.41 5.82
CA TYR A 26 21.33 -6.26 6.97
C TYR A 26 22.12 -7.58 6.88
N LYS A 27 22.69 -8.03 8.01
CA LYS A 27 23.29 -9.37 8.14
C LYS A 27 22.40 -10.28 9.01
N PRO A 28 22.04 -11.50 8.58
CA PRO A 28 21.04 -12.36 9.24
C PRO A 28 21.18 -12.56 10.75
N GLN A 29 22.39 -12.51 11.30
CA GLN A 29 22.68 -12.78 12.71
C GLN A 29 22.37 -11.61 13.67
N GLN A 30 21.89 -10.48 13.16
CA GLN A 30 21.76 -9.24 13.94
C GLN A 30 20.38 -9.02 14.59
N LEU A 31 19.34 -9.78 14.21
CA LEU A 31 17.97 -9.61 14.69
C LEU A 31 17.48 -10.87 15.41
N LYS A 32 16.67 -10.62 16.44
CA LYS A 32 15.99 -11.68 17.20
C LYS A 32 14.72 -12.18 16.49
N ARG A 33 14.32 -11.56 15.38
CA ARG A 33 13.10 -11.84 14.59
C ARG A 33 13.34 -11.52 13.13
N ASP A 34 12.53 -12.13 12.27
CA ASP A 34 12.53 -11.86 10.84
C ASP A 34 12.16 -10.39 10.54
N LEU A 35 12.72 -9.88 9.46
CA LEU A 35 12.46 -8.53 8.96
C LEU A 35 11.89 -8.64 7.54
N GLU A 36 10.73 -8.02 7.33
CA GLU A 36 10.02 -8.05 6.06
C GLU A 36 9.75 -6.62 5.57
N LEU A 37 9.87 -6.41 4.26
CA LEU A 37 9.39 -5.21 3.59
C LEU A 37 8.06 -5.52 2.92
N ILE A 38 7.02 -4.79 3.30
CA ILE A 38 5.69 -4.91 2.70
C ILE A 38 5.42 -3.67 1.86
N VAL A 39 5.10 -3.88 0.57
CA VAL A 39 4.65 -2.82 -0.33
C VAL A 39 3.14 -2.92 -0.48
N PHE A 40 2.41 -2.09 0.26
CA PHE A 40 0.95 -2.08 0.20
C PHE A 40 0.44 -1.59 -1.15
N ARG A 41 -0.69 -2.15 -1.57
CA ARG A 41 -1.43 -1.73 -2.77
C ARG A 41 -2.48 -0.70 -2.36
N ALA A 42 -2.62 0.35 -3.18
CA ALA A 42 -3.68 1.34 -3.09
C ALA A 42 -3.73 1.97 -1.69
N GLU A 43 -2.60 2.57 -1.29
CA GLU A 43 -2.51 3.35 -0.06
C GLU A 43 -3.23 4.69 -0.23
N GLU A 44 -2.99 5.40 -1.33
CA GLU A 44 -3.67 6.65 -1.67
C GLU A 44 -5.09 6.37 -2.14
N SER A 45 -5.19 5.44 -3.10
CA SER A 45 -6.45 4.95 -3.68
C SER A 45 -7.39 6.10 -4.11
N SER A 46 -6.84 7.10 -4.77
CA SER A 46 -7.58 8.25 -5.30
C SER A 46 -8.68 7.86 -6.29
N ARG A 47 -8.53 6.72 -6.97
CA ARG A 47 -9.46 6.22 -7.98
C ARG A 47 -10.81 5.74 -7.42
N PHE A 48 -10.81 5.14 -6.24
CA PHE A 48 -12.01 4.52 -5.65
C PHE A 48 -12.39 5.12 -4.29
N GLY A 49 -11.93 6.33 -3.96
CA GLY A 49 -12.39 7.06 -2.78
C GLY A 49 -12.16 6.39 -1.41
N PHE A 50 -11.35 5.33 -1.32
CA PHE A 50 -10.98 4.67 -0.06
C PHE A 50 -9.49 4.34 -0.01
N SER A 51 -8.76 4.95 0.89
CA SER A 51 -7.33 4.74 1.10
C SER A 51 -6.99 3.44 1.84
N CYS A 52 -5.71 3.08 1.85
CA CYS A 52 -5.10 2.03 2.65
C CYS A 52 -5.73 0.65 2.41
N ILE A 53 -6.07 0.32 1.17
CA ILE A 53 -6.78 -0.92 0.84
C ILE A 53 -5.96 -2.14 1.25
N GLY A 54 -4.70 -2.24 0.80
CA GLY A 54 -3.85 -3.40 1.08
C GLY A 54 -3.64 -3.63 2.58
N SER A 55 -3.41 -2.57 3.35
CA SER A 55 -3.19 -2.68 4.80
C SER A 55 -4.49 -2.95 5.57
N LYS A 56 -5.63 -2.44 5.11
CA LYS A 56 -6.96 -2.79 5.65
C LYS A 56 -7.29 -4.26 5.43
N VAL A 57 -6.98 -4.80 4.25
CA VAL A 57 -7.15 -6.24 3.98
C VAL A 57 -6.29 -7.07 4.91
N LEU A 58 -5.00 -6.72 5.03
CA LEU A 58 -4.07 -7.43 5.91
C LEU A 58 -4.53 -7.43 7.38
N THR A 59 -5.13 -6.33 7.83
CA THR A 59 -5.57 -6.14 9.23
C THR A 59 -7.04 -6.51 9.48
N GLY A 60 -7.76 -7.02 8.47
CA GLY A 60 -9.19 -7.35 8.59
C GLY A 60 -10.13 -6.15 8.74
N LYS A 61 -9.65 -4.92 8.48
CA LYS A 61 -10.43 -3.67 8.60
C LYS A 61 -11.14 -3.31 7.30
N ILE A 62 -11.85 -4.29 6.73
CA ILE A 62 -12.51 -4.17 5.43
C ILE A 62 -13.98 -3.79 5.64
N ASP A 63 -14.46 -2.78 4.93
CA ASP A 63 -15.88 -2.45 4.80
C ASP A 63 -16.38 -2.97 3.45
N ARG A 64 -16.66 -4.28 3.42
CA ARG A 64 -16.95 -5.00 2.17
C ARG A 64 -18.18 -4.44 1.46
N THR A 65 -19.24 -4.16 2.21
CA THR A 65 -20.50 -3.62 1.67
C THR A 65 -20.26 -2.27 0.98
N ARG A 66 -19.49 -1.39 1.62
CA ARG A 66 -19.16 -0.09 1.03
C ARG A 66 -18.28 -0.23 -0.21
N TRP A 67 -17.32 -1.14 -0.20
CA TRP A 67 -16.41 -1.33 -1.32
C TRP A 67 -17.12 -1.92 -2.55
N GLU A 68 -18.02 -2.89 -2.36
CA GLU A 68 -18.79 -3.52 -3.44
C GLU A 68 -19.73 -2.53 -4.17
N GLN A 69 -20.19 -1.50 -3.46
CA GLN A 69 -21.06 -0.46 -4.01
C GLN A 69 -20.29 0.65 -4.72
N ASN A 70 -18.98 0.74 -4.54
CA ASN A 70 -18.23 1.86 -5.11
C ASN A 70 -17.91 1.67 -6.58
N ARG A 71 -17.85 2.79 -7.29
CA ARG A 71 -17.43 2.88 -8.69
C ARG A 71 -16.43 4.01 -8.83
N ASP A 72 -15.47 3.85 -9.74
CA ASP A 72 -14.64 4.97 -10.17
C ASP A 72 -15.40 5.88 -11.15
N ASP A 73 -14.73 6.94 -11.61
CA ASP A 73 -15.28 7.92 -12.56
C ASP A 73 -15.69 7.30 -13.92
N GLU A 74 -15.20 6.11 -14.23
CA GLU A 74 -15.52 5.34 -15.44
C GLU A 74 -16.64 4.31 -15.21
N GLY A 75 -17.16 4.20 -13.98
CA GLY A 75 -18.20 3.23 -13.62
C GLY A 75 -17.68 1.82 -13.35
N ASN A 76 -16.37 1.62 -13.22
CA ASN A 76 -15.78 0.33 -12.88
C ASN A 76 -15.86 0.08 -11.38
N ASN A 77 -16.12 -1.17 -10.99
CA ASN A 77 -16.04 -1.59 -9.60
C ASN A 77 -14.59 -1.95 -9.24
N PHE A 78 -14.26 -1.83 -7.95
CA PHE A 78 -13.02 -2.35 -7.37
C PHE A 78 -12.93 -3.89 -7.42
N PHE A 79 -14.08 -4.58 -7.36
CA PHE A 79 -14.20 -6.03 -7.48
C PHE A 79 -14.51 -6.48 -8.92
#